data_AF-A0A8C2TGM7-F1
#
_entry.id   AF-A0A8C2TGM7-F1
#
_cell.length_a   1.000
_cell.length_b   1.000
_cell.length_c   1.000
_cell.angle_alpha   90.00
_cell.angle_beta   90.00
_cell.angle_gamma   90.00
#
_symmetry.space_group_name_H-M   'P 1'
#
loop_
_entity.id
_entity.type
_entity.pdbx_description
1 polymer ?
#
loop_
_entity_poly.entity_id
_entity_poly.type
_entity_poly.pdbx_seq_one_letter_code
_entity_poly.pdbx_strand_id
1 'polypeptide(L)'
;MTSLFLLVTLFLMQARMPLAFLATRAHCRLMFSRASISTPKSVSSTQSSRHSTPKPIAPPGVVVAKVQNPAFGLVELHPTGFGPALKPIQDIRNTEMAAPPTITTSTSQQLPLLRPALPPTPPHPMVPVTAGSSPPPAAPPPTLWPSSRGRPAVRCMCGNNMSAPLPAIVPAARKATAAVIFLHGLGDTGHGWSEALAGIKSPHVKYICPHAPFMPVTLNMNMSMPSWFDIIGLSPDSQEDEVGIKQAAENVKALIDQEVKNGIPSNRIILGGFSQGGALSLYTALTTHQKLAGVVALSCWLPLRTSFVQGAVGVNKEIPVLQCHGDCDPLVPLMFGSLTVEKLKTMINPANITFKTYSGMMHSSCIEEMMDIKQFIDKHLPPVD
;
A
#
# COMPACT_ATOMS: atom_id res chain seq x y z
N MET A 1 -16.62 -61.88 30.70
CA MET A 1 -16.07 -60.71 31.40
C MET A 1 -15.46 -59.76 30.37
N THR A 2 -16.24 -58.81 29.84
CA THR A 2 -15.81 -57.99 28.67
C THR A 2 -16.19 -56.51 28.74
N SER A 3 -17.19 -56.12 29.54
CA SER A 3 -17.63 -54.72 29.65
C SER A 3 -16.76 -53.86 30.61
N LEU A 4 -16.15 -54.48 31.63
CA LEU A 4 -15.39 -53.76 32.65
C LEU A 4 -14.02 -53.23 32.17
N PHE A 5 -13.48 -53.76 31.07
CA PHE A 5 -12.17 -53.37 30.53
C PHE A 5 -12.19 -52.06 29.71
N LEU A 6 -13.32 -51.71 29.08
CA LEU A 6 -13.43 -50.46 28.29
C LEU A 6 -13.52 -49.20 29.17
N LEU A 7 -14.17 -49.29 30.33
CA LEU A 7 -14.30 -48.16 31.26
C LEU A 7 -12.95 -47.78 31.91
N VAL A 8 -12.07 -48.75 32.14
CA VAL A 8 -10.72 -48.51 32.69
C VAL A 8 -9.79 -47.89 31.64
N THR A 9 -9.97 -48.17 30.35
CA THR A 9 -9.14 -47.56 29.29
C THR A 9 -9.49 -46.09 29.03
N LEU A 10 -10.78 -45.70 29.11
CA LEU A 10 -11.16 -44.29 28.98
C LEU A 10 -10.61 -43.42 30.12
N PHE A 11 -10.56 -43.94 31.35
CA PHE A 11 -10.10 -43.15 32.51
C PHE A 11 -8.57 -42.96 32.59
N LEU A 12 -7.79 -43.70 31.78
CA LEU A 12 -6.32 -43.59 31.77
C LEU A 12 -5.76 -42.78 30.58
N MET A 13 -6.58 -42.43 29.58
CA MET A 13 -6.13 -41.59 28.45
C MET A 13 -6.36 -40.08 28.60
N GLN A 14 -6.94 -39.60 29.72
CA GLN A 14 -6.98 -38.17 30.05
C GLN A 14 -5.84 -37.71 30.99
N ALA A 15 -4.90 -38.58 31.33
CA ALA A 15 -3.87 -38.35 32.36
C ALA A 15 -2.44 -38.04 31.83
N ARG A 16 -2.31 -37.39 30.66
CA ARG A 16 -1.01 -36.91 30.13
C ARG A 16 -1.08 -35.52 29.46
N MET A 17 -1.42 -34.49 30.23
CA MET A 17 -0.93 -33.13 29.93
C MET A 17 0.47 -32.94 30.55
N PRO A 18 1.41 -32.24 29.89
CA PRO A 18 2.73 -31.98 30.45
C PRO A 18 2.66 -31.03 31.65
N LEU A 19 3.51 -31.27 32.66
CA LEU A 19 3.47 -30.64 33.98
C LEU A 19 3.90 -29.15 34.01
N ALA A 20 3.93 -28.47 32.87
CA ALA A 20 4.42 -27.10 32.71
C ALA A 20 3.34 -26.02 32.95
N PHE A 21 2.05 -26.35 32.89
CA PHE A 21 0.96 -25.36 32.83
C PHE A 21 0.31 -24.97 34.18
N LEU A 22 0.79 -25.49 35.31
CA LEU A 22 0.22 -25.18 36.63
C LEU A 22 0.91 -24.02 37.38
N ALA A 23 2.11 -23.60 36.96
CA ALA A 23 2.81 -22.48 37.58
C ALA A 23 2.22 -21.11 37.19
N THR A 24 1.80 -20.94 35.94
CA THR A 24 1.47 -19.62 35.36
C THR A 24 0.08 -19.09 35.73
N ARG A 25 -0.84 -19.94 36.21
CA ARG A 25 -2.19 -19.50 36.64
C ARG A 25 -2.24 -18.96 38.07
N ALA A 26 -1.18 -19.14 38.87
CA ALA A 26 -1.11 -18.61 40.23
C ALA A 26 -0.76 -17.10 40.26
N HIS A 27 0.19 -16.65 39.43
CA HIS A 27 0.66 -15.27 39.45
C HIS A 27 -0.38 -14.25 38.97
N CYS A 28 -1.11 -14.55 37.89
CA CYS A 28 -2.09 -13.61 37.33
C CYS A 28 -3.34 -13.39 38.19
N ARG A 29 -3.56 -14.18 39.25
CA ARG A 29 -4.71 -13.99 40.17
C ARG A 29 -4.42 -13.08 41.37
N LEU A 30 -3.15 -12.78 41.67
CA LEU A 30 -2.79 -11.84 42.74
C LEU A 30 -2.76 -10.37 42.28
N MET A 31 -2.42 -10.10 41.01
CA MET A 31 -2.24 -8.74 40.49
C MET A 31 -3.53 -7.97 40.17
N PHE A 32 -4.70 -8.63 40.16
CA PHE A 32 -5.98 -8.00 39.81
C PHE A 32 -6.99 -7.88 40.96
N SER A 33 -6.61 -8.20 42.19
CA SER A 33 -7.51 -8.13 43.37
C SER A 33 -7.27 -6.90 44.27
N ARG A 34 -6.77 -5.79 43.71
CA ARG A 34 -6.42 -4.56 44.46
C ARG A 34 -6.87 -3.25 43.80
N ALA A 35 -8.04 -3.25 43.14
CA ALA A 35 -8.57 -2.06 42.47
C ALA A 35 -10.12 -1.96 42.42
N SER A 36 -10.81 -2.18 43.54
CA SER A 36 -12.22 -1.73 43.72
C SER A 36 -12.71 -1.78 45.17
N ILE A 37 -13.82 -1.07 45.42
CA ILE A 37 -14.57 -0.97 46.69
C ILE A 37 -13.86 -0.15 47.79
N SER A 38 -13.99 1.17 47.71
CA SER A 38 -14.50 1.97 48.84
C SER A 38 -14.86 3.39 48.41
N THR A 39 -16.15 3.72 48.48
CA THR A 39 -16.66 5.09 48.61
C THR A 39 -17.07 5.28 50.07
N PRO A 40 -16.87 6.47 50.69
CA PRO A 40 -18.02 7.38 50.72
C PRO A 40 -17.71 8.89 50.75
N LYS A 41 -18.70 9.65 50.24
CA LYS A 41 -19.16 11.00 50.64
C LYS A 41 -18.17 12.19 50.76
N SER A 42 -18.53 13.22 50.03
CA SER A 42 -18.10 14.64 50.04
C SER A 42 -17.85 15.33 51.39
N VAL A 43 -16.82 16.19 51.40
CA VAL A 43 -16.87 17.59 51.91
C VAL A 43 -16.06 18.48 50.94
N SER A 44 -16.38 19.78 50.86
CA SER A 44 -15.72 20.76 50.00
C SER A 44 -14.51 21.44 50.65
N SER A 45 -13.53 21.85 49.83
CA SER A 45 -12.68 23.02 50.10
C SER A 45 -12.04 23.53 48.80
N THR A 46 -11.67 24.81 48.78
CA THR A 46 -11.10 25.51 47.62
C THR A 46 -9.62 25.84 47.84
N GLN A 47 -8.77 25.63 46.83
CA GLN A 47 -7.62 26.51 46.56
C GLN A 47 -7.02 26.29 45.16
N SER A 48 -6.16 27.21 44.74
CA SER A 48 -5.64 27.35 43.37
C SER A 48 -4.13 27.14 43.30
N SER A 49 -3.63 26.46 42.27
CA SER A 49 -2.32 26.81 41.70
C SER A 49 -2.16 26.43 40.21
N ARG A 50 -1.88 27.46 39.41
CA ARG A 50 -0.97 27.57 38.23
C ARG A 50 -0.84 26.38 37.26
N HIS A 51 -1.18 26.64 35.99
CA HIS A 51 -0.82 25.79 34.86
C HIS A 51 0.70 25.69 34.63
N SER A 52 1.13 24.53 34.14
CA SER A 52 2.31 24.40 33.27
C SER A 52 1.94 23.49 32.08
N THR A 53 2.27 23.91 30.86
CA THR A 53 1.91 23.17 29.63
C THR A 53 3.08 22.34 29.12
N PRO A 54 2.94 21.01 28.97
CA PRO A 54 3.92 20.19 28.27
C PRO A 54 3.96 20.55 26.78
N LYS A 55 5.16 20.65 26.19
CA LYS A 55 5.30 20.62 24.72
C LYS A 55 5.07 19.18 24.22
N PRO A 56 4.45 18.98 23.05
CA PRO A 56 4.36 17.65 22.45
C PRO A 56 5.76 17.14 22.09
N ILE A 57 6.12 15.97 22.63
CA ILE A 57 7.28 15.20 22.18
C ILE A 57 6.78 14.27 21.08
N ALA A 58 7.33 14.40 19.87
CA ALA A 58 7.02 13.46 18.79
C ALA A 58 7.64 12.09 19.10
N PRO A 59 6.90 10.98 18.93
CA PRO A 59 7.49 9.64 19.04
C PRO A 59 8.47 9.38 17.88
N PRO A 60 9.50 8.54 18.07
CA PRO A 60 10.40 8.15 16.98
C PRO A 60 9.62 7.39 15.89
N GLY A 61 9.88 7.74 14.63
CA GLY A 61 9.18 7.16 13.48
C GLY A 61 9.54 5.68 13.26
N VAL A 62 8.52 4.88 12.91
CA VAL A 62 8.69 3.48 12.50
C VAL A 62 9.14 3.46 11.03
N VAL A 63 10.35 2.96 10.77
CA VAL A 63 10.82 2.70 9.40
C VAL A 63 10.35 1.31 8.98
N VAL A 64 9.48 1.24 7.97
CA VAL A 64 8.92 -0.01 7.45
C VAL A 64 9.79 -0.50 6.29
N ALA A 65 10.68 -1.45 6.55
CA ALA A 65 11.49 -2.13 5.54
C ALA A 65 11.65 -3.62 5.89
N LYS A 66 11.48 -4.50 4.89
CA LYS A 66 11.61 -5.96 5.02
C LYS A 66 13.01 -6.39 4.58
N VAL A 67 13.83 -6.85 5.52
CA VAL A 67 15.19 -7.37 5.24
C VAL A 67 15.16 -8.90 5.23
N GLN A 68 15.57 -9.52 4.13
CA GLN A 68 15.57 -10.98 3.98
C GLN A 68 16.95 -11.57 4.28
N ASN A 69 17.03 -12.44 5.28
CA ASN A 69 18.25 -13.17 5.63
C ASN A 69 18.20 -14.58 5.00
N PRO A 70 19.16 -14.98 4.14
CA PRO A 70 19.11 -16.25 3.42
C PRO A 70 19.38 -17.51 4.29
N ALA A 71 19.71 -17.37 5.58
CA ALA A 71 20.11 -18.49 6.43
C ALA A 71 18.96 -19.31 7.04
N PHE A 72 17.78 -18.71 7.27
CA PHE A 72 16.64 -19.38 7.91
C PHE A 72 15.31 -18.90 7.32
N GLY A 73 14.39 -19.84 7.06
CA GLY A 73 13.06 -19.59 6.46
C GLY A 73 12.03 -18.95 7.40
N LEU A 74 12.43 -18.03 8.27
CA LEU A 74 11.56 -17.26 9.16
C LEU A 74 11.75 -15.77 8.86
N VAL A 75 10.65 -15.07 8.57
CA VAL A 75 10.65 -13.62 8.31
C VAL A 75 10.55 -12.89 9.65
N GLU A 76 11.69 -12.61 10.27
CA GLU A 76 11.77 -11.88 11.53
C GLU A 76 12.02 -10.38 11.27
N LEU A 77 11.14 -9.51 11.79
CA LEU A 77 11.28 -8.05 11.67
C LEU A 77 12.21 -7.51 12.75
N HIS A 78 13.49 -7.31 12.40
CA HIS A 78 14.43 -6.63 13.29
C HIS A 78 14.22 -5.10 13.29
N PRO A 79 13.91 -4.46 14.43
CA PRO A 79 14.18 -3.04 14.59
C PRO A 79 15.70 -2.83 14.63
N THR A 80 16.26 -2.17 13.61
CA THR A 80 17.69 -1.89 13.54
C THR A 80 18.09 -0.89 14.64
N GLY A 81 18.92 -1.35 15.57
CA GLY A 81 19.35 -0.57 16.73
C GLY A 81 20.19 0.67 16.39
N PHE A 82 20.18 1.64 17.29
CA PHE A 82 20.91 2.90 17.15
C PHE A 82 22.41 2.69 16.89
N GLY A 83 22.94 3.42 15.91
CA GLY A 83 24.39 3.55 15.71
C GLY A 83 25.08 4.22 16.91
N PRO A 84 26.40 4.00 17.09
CA PRO A 84 27.12 4.47 18.27
C PRO A 84 27.15 5.99 18.37
N ALA A 85 26.97 6.51 19.59
CA ALA A 85 26.91 7.94 19.84
C ALA A 85 28.22 8.66 19.49
N LEU A 86 28.11 9.75 18.73
CA LEU A 86 29.19 10.72 18.56
C LEU A 86 29.49 11.36 19.92
N LYS A 87 30.75 11.28 20.37
CA LYS A 87 31.19 11.97 21.60
C LYS A 87 31.22 13.49 21.37
N PRO A 88 30.84 14.31 22.36
CA PRO A 88 31.08 15.74 22.30
C PRO A 88 32.58 16.04 22.18
N ILE A 89 32.93 16.93 21.26
CA ILE A 89 34.27 17.52 21.19
C ILE A 89 34.32 18.66 22.22
N GLN A 90 35.39 18.74 23.00
CA GLN A 90 35.59 19.78 24.01
C GLN A 90 36.22 21.04 23.41
N ASP A 91 35.90 22.20 23.99
CA ASP A 91 36.47 23.50 23.61
C ASP A 91 37.99 23.58 23.76
N ILE A 92 38.67 24.18 22.77
CA ILE A 92 39.80 25.08 23.05
C ILE A 92 39.90 26.19 21.98
N ARG A 93 39.59 27.45 22.33
CA ARG A 93 40.52 28.62 22.33
C ARG A 93 39.78 29.97 22.44
N ASN A 94 40.42 30.91 23.13
CA ASN A 94 39.93 32.26 23.43
C ASN A 94 40.33 33.30 22.35
N THR A 95 39.94 34.57 22.59
CA THR A 95 40.18 35.86 21.88
C THR A 95 39.02 36.29 20.96
N GLU A 96 38.52 37.55 21.02
CA GLU A 96 38.87 38.69 21.90
C GLU A 96 37.69 39.68 22.12
N MET A 97 37.91 40.78 22.84
CA MET A 97 36.86 41.73 23.29
C MET A 97 36.50 42.82 22.26
N ALA A 98 35.21 43.20 22.22
CA ALA A 98 34.77 44.57 21.90
C ALA A 98 33.37 44.85 22.52
N ALA A 99 33.06 46.11 22.81
CA ALA A 99 31.83 46.56 23.50
C ALA A 99 30.99 47.55 22.63
N PRO A 100 29.68 47.73 22.91
CA PRO A 100 28.74 48.44 22.02
C PRO A 100 28.59 49.94 22.31
N PRO A 101 27.81 50.67 21.48
CA PRO A 101 26.77 51.52 22.07
C PRO A 101 25.41 51.61 21.32
N THR A 102 24.33 51.59 22.13
CA THR A 102 23.21 52.57 22.14
C THR A 102 22.23 52.73 20.96
N ILE A 103 21.04 52.12 21.12
CA ILE A 103 19.69 52.74 21.19
C ILE A 103 19.39 53.99 20.32
N THR A 104 18.28 53.93 19.56
CA THR A 104 17.29 55.03 19.49
C THR A 104 15.90 54.51 19.11
N THR A 105 14.83 55.22 19.51
CA THR A 105 13.42 54.82 19.37
C THR A 105 12.56 55.92 18.75
N SER A 106 11.54 55.56 17.97
CA SER A 106 10.39 56.43 17.65
C SER A 106 9.09 55.62 17.60
N THR A 107 7.93 56.26 17.79
CA THR A 107 6.71 55.59 18.31
C THR A 107 5.43 56.13 17.69
N SER A 108 4.39 55.28 17.51
CA SER A 108 2.98 55.65 17.22
C SER A 108 2.74 56.36 15.85
N GLN A 109 1.54 56.53 15.27
CA GLN A 109 0.15 56.04 15.47
C GLN A 109 -0.62 56.23 14.11
N GLN A 110 -1.90 55.88 13.86
CA GLN A 110 -3.03 55.35 14.66
C GLN A 110 -3.90 54.40 13.77
N LEU A 111 -5.23 54.35 13.95
CA LEU A 111 -6.22 53.66 13.09
C LEU A 111 -7.57 54.38 13.18
N PRO A 112 -8.26 54.63 12.05
CA PRO A 112 -9.67 54.18 11.87
C PRO A 112 -10.06 53.89 10.39
N LEU A 113 -11.24 53.35 10.00
CA LEU A 113 -12.21 52.40 10.58
C LEU A 113 -13.14 51.85 9.45
N LEU A 114 -13.97 50.82 9.77
CA LEU A 114 -15.29 50.46 9.19
C LEU A 114 -15.55 50.48 7.65
N ARG A 115 -15.59 49.25 7.07
CA ARG A 115 -16.67 48.55 6.30
C ARG A 115 -17.85 49.33 5.65
N PRO A 116 -18.58 48.76 4.62
CA PRO A 116 -18.42 47.49 3.88
C PRO A 116 -18.47 47.64 2.32
N ALA A 117 -18.59 46.54 1.55
CA ALA A 117 -18.73 46.52 0.08
C ALA A 117 -19.55 45.31 -0.45
N LEU A 118 -19.84 45.30 -1.78
CA LEU A 118 -20.58 44.30 -2.64
C LEU A 118 -22.08 44.62 -2.90
N PRO A 119 -22.70 44.18 -4.04
CA PRO A 119 -22.20 43.83 -5.40
C PRO A 119 -23.14 44.45 -6.51
N PRO A 120 -23.43 43.89 -7.72
CA PRO A 120 -22.70 43.05 -8.70
C PRO A 120 -22.68 43.57 -10.18
N THR A 121 -22.00 42.85 -11.10
CA THR A 121 -22.23 42.68 -12.58
C THR A 121 -22.23 43.85 -13.60
N PRO A 122 -21.56 43.65 -14.76
CA PRO A 122 -21.89 44.25 -16.06
C PRO A 122 -22.30 43.21 -17.16
N PRO A 123 -22.98 43.61 -18.25
CA PRO A 123 -23.45 42.72 -19.34
C PRO A 123 -22.61 42.75 -20.65
N HIS A 124 -22.87 41.80 -21.56
CA HIS A 124 -22.36 41.76 -22.95
C HIS A 124 -23.21 42.58 -23.96
N PRO A 125 -22.62 42.97 -25.11
CA PRO A 125 -23.33 43.02 -26.40
C PRO A 125 -22.55 42.31 -27.55
N MET A 126 -23.06 42.35 -28.81
CA MET A 126 -22.71 41.40 -29.90
C MET A 126 -22.20 42.02 -31.24
N VAL A 127 -21.36 41.23 -31.95
CA VAL A 127 -21.24 40.93 -33.41
C VAL A 127 -22.18 41.72 -34.38
N PRO A 128 -21.69 42.50 -35.39
CA PRO A 128 -21.25 42.09 -36.78
C PRO A 128 -20.29 40.89 -36.96
N VAL A 129 -20.21 39.96 -37.95
CA VAL A 129 -20.68 39.64 -39.34
C VAL A 129 -20.07 40.37 -40.57
N THR A 130 -19.29 39.64 -41.38
CA THR A 130 -19.32 39.55 -42.88
C THR A 130 -18.45 38.38 -43.40
N ALA A 131 -18.55 37.99 -44.68
CA ALA A 131 -17.95 36.76 -45.25
C ALA A 131 -17.18 36.99 -46.58
N GLY A 132 -16.32 36.04 -46.97
CA GLY A 132 -15.53 36.06 -48.23
C GLY A 132 -15.00 34.67 -48.62
N SER A 133 -14.69 34.45 -49.91
CA SER A 133 -14.51 33.12 -50.53
C SER A 133 -13.10 32.78 -51.02
N SER A 134 -12.85 31.47 -51.25
CA SER A 134 -11.68 30.83 -51.90
C SER A 134 -11.42 31.33 -53.36
N PRO A 135 -10.31 30.98 -54.10
CA PRO A 135 -9.52 29.72 -54.11
C PRO A 135 -7.96 29.89 -54.24
N PRO A 136 -7.14 28.82 -54.45
CA PRO A 136 -5.66 28.89 -54.38
C PRO A 136 -4.87 28.66 -55.72
N PRO A 137 -3.57 29.02 -55.79
CA PRO A 137 -2.55 28.48 -56.71
C PRO A 137 -1.76 27.33 -56.03
N ALA A 138 -1.45 26.20 -56.67
CA ALA A 138 -0.62 25.92 -57.87
C ALA A 138 0.90 25.81 -57.57
N ALA A 139 1.57 24.79 -58.13
CA ALA A 139 2.92 24.33 -57.73
C ALA A 139 3.99 24.42 -58.85
N PRO A 140 5.29 24.59 -58.51
CA PRO A 140 6.42 24.54 -59.44
C PRO A 140 7.11 23.13 -59.54
N PRO A 141 7.97 22.89 -60.55
CA PRO A 141 8.45 21.54 -60.94
C PRO A 141 9.76 21.08 -60.25
N PRO A 142 10.15 19.79 -60.39
CA PRO A 142 11.34 19.21 -59.74
C PRO A 142 12.61 19.27 -60.60
N THR A 143 13.78 19.49 -59.97
CA THR A 143 15.09 19.16 -60.58
C THR A 143 16.23 18.97 -59.57
N LEU A 144 16.99 17.89 -59.78
CA LEU A 144 18.44 17.71 -59.59
C LEU A 144 19.12 17.90 -58.22
N TRP A 145 19.97 16.91 -57.93
CA TRP A 145 20.90 16.81 -56.80
C TRP A 145 22.26 17.44 -57.19
N PRO A 146 22.99 18.03 -56.23
CA PRO A 146 24.42 17.71 -56.15
C PRO A 146 24.85 17.30 -54.74
N SER A 147 25.78 16.36 -54.65
CA SER A 147 26.23 15.77 -53.40
C SER A 147 27.38 16.57 -52.75
N SER A 148 27.34 16.76 -51.43
CA SER A 148 28.47 16.40 -50.55
C SER A 148 28.28 16.73 -49.05
N ARG A 149 28.80 15.81 -48.23
CA ARG A 149 29.50 16.02 -46.94
C ARG A 149 29.02 17.15 -46.01
N GLY A 150 28.13 16.78 -45.08
CA GLY A 150 27.93 17.49 -43.81
C GLY A 150 27.20 16.61 -42.79
N ARG A 151 27.91 15.89 -41.92
CA ARG A 151 27.29 15.16 -40.80
C ARG A 151 27.11 16.12 -39.61
N PRO A 152 25.89 16.40 -39.14
CA PRO A 152 25.72 16.90 -37.78
C PRO A 152 26.17 15.79 -36.82
N ALA A 153 26.98 16.14 -35.82
CA ALA A 153 27.28 15.20 -34.74
C ALA A 153 26.00 14.98 -33.93
N VAL A 154 25.36 13.81 -34.10
CA VAL A 154 24.28 13.38 -33.20
C VAL A 154 24.91 13.17 -31.83
N ARG A 155 24.82 14.21 -30.99
CA ARG A 155 25.19 14.14 -29.57
C ARG A 155 24.24 13.15 -28.92
N CYS A 156 24.65 11.88 -28.86
CA CYS A 156 23.91 10.84 -28.20
C CYS A 156 23.81 11.22 -26.72
N MET A 157 22.68 11.83 -26.35
CA MET A 157 22.33 12.00 -24.96
C MET A 157 21.91 10.63 -24.46
N CYS A 158 22.89 9.89 -23.94
CA CYS A 158 22.68 8.70 -23.14
C CYS A 158 21.99 9.10 -21.83
N GLY A 159 20.72 9.51 -21.94
CA GLY A 159 19.83 9.52 -20.79
C GLY A 159 19.77 8.09 -20.28
N ASN A 160 19.98 7.91 -18.97
CA ASN A 160 19.92 6.62 -18.32
C ASN A 160 18.47 6.11 -18.32
N ASN A 161 18.04 5.58 -19.46
CA ASN A 161 16.82 4.82 -19.60
C ASN A 161 17.09 3.45 -18.96
N MET A 162 17.20 3.45 -17.63
CA MET A 162 17.31 2.27 -16.79
C MET A 162 16.08 1.42 -17.07
N SER A 163 16.25 0.38 -17.90
CA SER A 163 15.17 -0.54 -18.23
C SER A 163 14.56 -1.04 -16.93
N ALA A 164 13.25 -0.88 -16.78
CA ALA A 164 12.56 -1.36 -15.59
C ALA A 164 12.93 -2.84 -15.35
N PRO A 165 13.32 -3.22 -14.12
CA PRO A 165 13.79 -4.57 -13.85
C PRO A 165 12.71 -5.60 -14.25
N LEU A 166 13.11 -6.56 -15.09
CA LEU A 166 12.21 -7.56 -15.65
C LEU A 166 11.50 -8.33 -14.53
N PRO A 167 10.18 -8.57 -14.60
CA PRO A 167 9.45 -9.30 -13.57
C PRO A 167 10.06 -10.66 -13.24
N ALA A 168 10.04 -11.02 -11.95
CA ALA A 168 10.27 -12.41 -11.55
C ALA A 168 9.08 -13.26 -12.04
N ILE A 169 9.35 -14.27 -12.88
CA ILE A 169 8.32 -15.09 -13.53
C ILE A 169 8.44 -16.54 -13.09
N VAL A 170 7.34 -17.11 -12.59
CA VAL A 170 7.19 -18.57 -12.50
C VAL A 170 6.55 -19.05 -13.80
N PRO A 171 7.27 -19.80 -14.66
CA PRO A 171 6.69 -20.32 -15.89
C PRO A 171 5.67 -21.43 -15.58
N ALA A 172 4.62 -21.46 -16.39
CA ALA A 172 3.72 -22.61 -16.49
C ALA A 172 4.52 -23.87 -16.89
N ALA A 173 4.11 -25.03 -16.40
CA ALA A 173 4.73 -26.32 -16.75
C ALA A 173 4.31 -26.84 -18.15
N ARG A 174 3.31 -26.20 -18.76
CA ARG A 174 2.82 -26.41 -20.12
C ARG A 174 2.69 -25.04 -20.81
N LYS A 175 2.18 -24.99 -22.04
CA LYS A 175 1.77 -23.71 -22.66
C LYS A 175 0.80 -23.00 -21.71
N ALA A 176 1.09 -21.75 -21.35
CA ALA A 176 0.22 -20.97 -20.48
C ALA A 176 -1.11 -20.66 -21.18
N THR A 177 -2.22 -20.87 -20.48
CA THR A 177 -3.58 -20.50 -20.92
C THR A 177 -4.25 -19.53 -19.95
N ALA A 178 -3.51 -19.09 -18.94
CA ALA A 178 -3.92 -18.19 -17.87
C ALA A 178 -2.70 -17.56 -17.20
N ALA A 179 -2.89 -16.42 -16.55
CA ALA A 179 -1.84 -15.75 -15.78
C ALA A 179 -2.31 -15.23 -14.42
N VAL A 180 -1.36 -15.10 -13.50
CA VAL A 180 -1.51 -14.38 -12.23
C VAL A 180 -0.46 -13.27 -12.23
N ILE A 181 -0.88 -12.02 -12.21
CA ILE A 181 0.01 -10.87 -11.97
C ILE A 181 -0.05 -10.58 -10.47
N PHE A 182 1.07 -10.63 -9.76
CA PHE A 182 1.11 -10.46 -8.30
C PHE A 182 2.03 -9.32 -7.86
N LEU A 183 1.47 -8.31 -7.21
CA LEU A 183 2.17 -7.09 -6.81
C LEU A 183 2.65 -7.20 -5.35
N HIS A 184 3.96 -7.03 -5.12
CA HIS A 184 4.56 -7.12 -3.79
C HIS A 184 4.27 -5.88 -2.91
N GLY A 185 4.51 -6.00 -1.60
CA GLY A 185 4.40 -4.88 -0.66
C GLY A 185 5.55 -3.88 -0.73
N LEU A 186 5.43 -2.78 0.02
CA LEU A 186 6.47 -1.74 0.17
C LEU A 186 7.83 -2.35 0.57
N GLY A 187 8.90 -1.92 -0.11
CA GLY A 187 10.28 -2.31 0.21
C GLY A 187 10.69 -3.74 -0.18
N ASP A 188 9.74 -4.58 -0.59
CA ASP A 188 9.96 -5.96 -1.04
C ASP A 188 10.35 -6.02 -2.53
N THR A 189 10.47 -7.21 -3.11
CA THR A 189 10.63 -7.42 -4.55
C THR A 189 9.73 -8.55 -5.06
N GLY A 190 9.58 -8.67 -6.38
CA GLY A 190 8.85 -9.79 -6.99
C GLY A 190 9.41 -11.18 -6.68
N HIS A 191 10.68 -11.31 -6.27
CA HIS A 191 11.30 -12.62 -6.05
C HIS A 191 10.65 -13.42 -4.92
N GLY A 192 10.50 -12.84 -3.72
CA GLY A 192 9.95 -13.55 -2.56
C GLY A 192 8.51 -14.05 -2.78
N TRP A 193 7.70 -13.28 -3.52
CA TRP A 193 6.36 -13.71 -3.92
C TRP A 193 6.37 -14.75 -5.04
N SER A 194 7.33 -14.68 -5.97
CA SER A 194 7.48 -15.71 -7.01
C SER A 194 7.84 -17.08 -6.42
N GLU A 195 8.66 -17.13 -5.35
CA GLU A 195 8.99 -18.38 -4.63
C GLU A 195 7.76 -18.96 -3.92
N ALA A 196 7.01 -18.13 -3.19
CA ALA A 196 5.77 -18.54 -2.52
C ALA A 196 4.72 -19.05 -3.52
N LEU A 197 4.52 -18.35 -4.64
CA LEU A 197 3.58 -18.73 -5.69
C LEU A 197 4.03 -19.99 -6.45
N ALA A 198 5.34 -20.21 -6.61
CA ALA A 198 5.88 -21.44 -7.20
C ALA A 198 5.52 -22.68 -6.37
N GLY A 199 5.41 -22.54 -5.04
CA GLY A 199 4.97 -23.60 -4.12
C GLY A 199 3.50 -24.03 -4.30
N ILE A 200 2.65 -23.19 -4.91
CA ILE A 200 1.23 -23.48 -5.14
C ILE A 200 0.83 -23.58 -6.63
N LYS A 201 1.81 -23.56 -7.55
CA LYS A 201 1.56 -23.30 -8.97
C LYS A 201 0.68 -24.35 -9.68
N SER A 202 -0.20 -23.86 -10.55
CA SER A 202 -1.01 -24.69 -11.46
C SER A 202 -0.29 -24.86 -12.82
N PRO A 203 -0.37 -26.02 -13.48
CA PRO A 203 0.54 -26.37 -14.59
C PRO A 203 0.36 -25.55 -15.87
N HIS A 204 -0.79 -24.90 -16.05
CA HIS A 204 -1.18 -24.07 -17.20
C HIS A 204 -1.21 -22.56 -16.88
N VAL A 205 -0.81 -22.16 -15.66
CA VAL A 205 -0.83 -20.77 -15.19
C VAL A 205 0.61 -20.21 -15.12
N LYS A 206 0.82 -19.04 -15.71
CA LYS A 206 2.06 -18.25 -15.59
C LYS A 206 1.92 -17.26 -14.43
N TYR A 207 2.91 -17.16 -13.55
CA TYR A 207 2.89 -16.19 -12.45
C TYR A 207 3.91 -15.09 -12.73
N ILE A 208 3.52 -13.83 -12.57
CA ILE A 208 4.29 -12.65 -12.95
C ILE A 208 4.35 -11.73 -11.75
N CYS A 209 5.53 -11.60 -11.15
CA CYS A 209 5.77 -10.76 -9.99
C CYS A 209 6.64 -9.57 -10.43
N PRO A 210 6.03 -8.49 -10.96
CA PRO A 210 6.77 -7.31 -11.38
C PRO A 210 7.44 -6.63 -10.19
N HIS A 211 8.52 -5.90 -10.47
CA HIS A 211 9.24 -5.11 -9.48
C HIS A 211 8.72 -3.68 -9.48
N ALA A 212 8.41 -3.17 -8.29
CA ALA A 212 8.10 -1.76 -8.10
C ALA A 212 9.33 -0.88 -8.42
N PRO A 213 9.16 0.33 -8.98
CA PRO A 213 10.26 1.28 -9.16
C PRO A 213 10.82 1.72 -7.80
N PHE A 214 12.08 2.15 -7.79
CA PHE A 214 12.64 2.86 -6.63
C PHE A 214 12.14 4.31 -6.63
N MET A 215 11.51 4.72 -5.54
CA MET A 215 11.06 6.09 -5.30
C MET A 215 11.22 6.47 -3.82
N PRO A 216 11.38 7.76 -3.48
CA PRO A 216 11.27 8.22 -2.10
C PRO A 216 9.86 7.95 -1.55
N VAL A 217 9.76 7.56 -0.28
CA VAL A 217 8.48 7.27 0.38
C VAL A 217 8.33 8.14 1.64
N THR A 218 7.28 8.96 1.68
CA THR A 218 7.05 9.98 2.72
C THR A 218 6.98 9.38 4.12
N LEU A 219 6.22 8.29 4.31
CA LEU A 219 6.13 7.54 5.56
C LEU A 219 7.50 7.11 6.11
N ASN A 220 8.41 6.72 5.22
CA ASN A 220 9.78 6.30 5.55
C ASN A 220 10.79 7.47 5.42
N MET A 221 10.38 8.69 5.79
CA MET A 221 11.22 9.90 5.82
C MET A 221 11.88 10.24 4.46
N ASN A 222 11.15 10.01 3.36
CA ASN A 222 11.63 10.16 1.97
C ASN A 222 12.79 9.22 1.58
N MET A 223 13.04 8.14 2.34
CA MET A 223 14.01 7.12 1.96
C MET A 223 13.60 6.43 0.66
N SER A 224 14.53 6.28 -0.27
CA SER A 224 14.29 5.68 -1.59
C SER A 224 14.28 4.15 -1.53
N MET A 225 13.17 3.53 -1.92
CA MET A 225 12.98 2.06 -1.90
C MET A 225 11.96 1.60 -2.94
N PRO A 226 11.82 0.28 -3.21
CA PRO A 226 10.78 -0.23 -4.10
C PRO A 226 9.38 0.11 -3.59
N SER A 227 8.61 0.91 -4.33
CA SER A 227 7.23 1.27 -4.00
C SER A 227 6.42 1.57 -5.25
N TRP A 228 5.12 1.28 -5.22
CA TRP A 228 4.25 1.46 -6.38
C TRP A 228 3.74 2.90 -6.56
N PHE A 229 3.59 3.62 -5.44
CA PHE A 229 3.08 4.99 -5.30
C PHE A 229 3.50 5.51 -3.92
N ASP A 230 3.40 6.80 -3.62
CA ASP A 230 3.83 7.28 -2.29
C ASP A 230 2.84 6.90 -1.17
N ILE A 231 3.38 6.53 -0.01
CA ILE A 231 2.60 6.30 1.22
C ILE A 231 2.89 7.45 2.18
N ILE A 232 1.86 8.25 2.46
CA ILE A 232 1.95 9.44 3.32
C ILE A 232 1.62 9.09 4.79
N GLY A 233 0.75 8.10 5.03
CA GLY A 233 0.36 7.68 6.37
C GLY A 233 -0.39 6.33 6.40
N LEU A 234 -0.60 5.81 7.61
CA LEU A 234 -1.24 4.50 7.87
C LEU A 234 -2.52 4.62 8.73
N SER A 235 -3.24 5.75 8.66
CA SER A 235 -4.56 5.92 9.29
C SER A 235 -5.68 5.94 8.23
N PRO A 236 -6.95 5.64 8.58
CA PRO A 236 -8.06 5.73 7.63
C PRO A 236 -8.17 7.10 6.97
N ASP A 237 -7.81 8.16 7.68
CA ASP A 237 -7.98 9.56 7.25
C ASP A 237 -6.64 10.18 6.81
N SER A 238 -5.62 9.34 6.57
CA SER A 238 -4.38 9.76 5.89
C SER A 238 -4.68 10.16 4.44
N GLN A 239 -3.93 11.13 3.93
CA GLN A 239 -3.92 11.41 2.49
C GLN A 239 -3.26 10.26 1.73
N GLU A 240 -3.69 10.03 0.50
CA GLU A 240 -3.15 9.01 -0.40
C GLU A 240 -2.65 9.67 -1.69
N ASP A 241 -1.59 9.13 -2.29
CA ASP A 241 -1.01 9.62 -3.55
C ASP A 241 -1.91 9.29 -4.75
N GLU A 242 -2.99 10.06 -4.93
CA GLU A 242 -3.96 9.85 -6.01
C GLU A 242 -3.33 9.83 -7.41
N VAL A 243 -2.24 10.57 -7.61
CA VAL A 243 -1.54 10.66 -8.90
C VAL A 243 -0.70 9.41 -9.14
N GLY A 244 0.13 9.01 -8.17
CA GLY A 244 0.93 7.79 -8.25
C GLY A 244 0.08 6.52 -8.29
N ILE A 245 -1.00 6.43 -7.49
CA ILE A 245 -1.94 5.30 -7.52
C ILE A 245 -2.52 5.11 -8.92
N LYS A 246 -2.96 6.20 -9.57
CA LYS A 246 -3.48 6.15 -10.95
C LYS A 246 -2.38 5.79 -11.95
N GLN A 247 -1.21 6.41 -11.87
CA GLN A 247 -0.10 6.12 -12.79
C GLN A 247 0.38 4.67 -12.68
N ALA A 248 0.44 4.12 -11.45
CA ALA A 248 0.76 2.73 -11.20
C ALA A 248 -0.32 1.79 -11.74
N ALA A 249 -1.60 2.17 -11.63
CA ALA A 249 -2.71 1.38 -12.18
C ALA A 249 -2.67 1.32 -13.70
N GLU A 250 -2.31 2.41 -14.40
CA GLU A 250 -2.09 2.40 -15.85
C GLU A 250 -0.87 1.53 -16.23
N ASN A 251 0.21 1.54 -15.42
CA ASN A 251 1.35 0.65 -15.65
C ASN A 251 0.96 -0.84 -15.50
N VAL A 252 0.09 -1.19 -14.56
CA VAL A 252 -0.43 -2.55 -14.39
C VAL A 252 -1.42 -2.91 -15.50
N LYS A 253 -2.27 -1.98 -15.96
CA LYS A 253 -3.12 -2.17 -17.16
C LYS A 253 -2.26 -2.44 -18.41
N ALA A 254 -1.14 -1.74 -18.58
CA ALA A 254 -0.19 -1.98 -19.65
C ALA A 254 0.48 -3.37 -19.58
N LEU A 255 0.69 -3.92 -18.39
CA LEU A 255 1.19 -5.29 -18.20
C LEU A 255 0.11 -6.35 -18.51
N ILE A 256 -1.15 -6.10 -18.14
CA ILE A 256 -2.30 -6.94 -18.54
C ILE A 256 -2.42 -6.96 -20.07
N ASP A 257 -2.32 -5.79 -20.70
CA ASP A 257 -2.28 -5.60 -22.16
C ASP A 257 -1.19 -6.42 -22.86
N GLN A 258 0.00 -6.53 -22.25
CA GLN A 258 1.10 -7.34 -22.81
C GLN A 258 0.74 -8.83 -22.79
N GLU A 259 0.17 -9.34 -21.70
CA GLU A 259 -0.25 -10.74 -21.62
C GLU A 259 -1.42 -11.07 -22.56
N VAL A 260 -2.35 -10.12 -22.77
CA VAL A 260 -3.40 -10.23 -23.80
C VAL A 260 -2.81 -10.28 -25.20
N LYS A 261 -1.83 -9.42 -25.52
CA LYS A 261 -1.11 -9.44 -26.82
C LYS A 261 -0.26 -10.72 -26.99
N ASN A 262 0.23 -11.31 -25.90
CA ASN A 262 0.91 -12.60 -25.87
C ASN A 262 -0.04 -13.81 -25.94
N GLY A 263 -1.36 -13.59 -26.03
CA GLY A 263 -2.36 -14.63 -26.25
C GLY A 263 -3.03 -15.21 -24.99
N ILE A 264 -2.92 -14.55 -23.84
CA ILE A 264 -3.68 -14.89 -22.62
C ILE A 264 -4.83 -13.88 -22.45
N PRO A 265 -6.09 -14.25 -22.75
CA PRO A 265 -7.24 -13.34 -22.64
C PRO A 265 -7.37 -12.72 -21.25
N SER A 266 -7.86 -11.48 -21.14
CA SER A 266 -7.94 -10.78 -19.84
C SER A 266 -8.80 -11.51 -18.81
N ASN A 267 -9.86 -12.20 -19.26
CA ASN A 267 -10.72 -13.06 -18.43
C ASN A 267 -10.06 -14.41 -18.05
N ARG A 268 -8.77 -14.58 -18.35
CA ARG A 268 -7.86 -15.64 -17.89
C ARG A 268 -6.68 -15.04 -17.09
N ILE A 269 -6.78 -13.78 -16.67
CA ILE A 269 -5.79 -13.11 -15.82
C ILE A 269 -6.42 -12.80 -14.46
N ILE A 270 -5.82 -13.34 -13.39
CA ILE A 270 -6.05 -12.88 -12.01
C ILE A 270 -5.02 -11.79 -11.70
N LEU A 271 -5.47 -10.73 -11.05
CA LEU A 271 -4.59 -9.69 -10.51
C LEU A 271 -4.55 -9.82 -8.98
N GLY A 272 -3.36 -9.90 -8.38
CA GLY A 272 -3.21 -10.12 -6.95
C GLY A 272 -2.13 -9.24 -6.33
N GLY A 273 -2.05 -9.22 -5.01
CA GLY A 273 -0.97 -8.53 -4.32
C GLY A 273 -1.08 -8.54 -2.81
N PHE A 274 0.01 -8.13 -2.17
CA PHE A 274 0.14 -8.01 -0.72
C PHE A 274 0.34 -6.55 -0.31
N SER A 275 -0.31 -6.10 0.77
CA SER A 275 -0.16 -4.75 1.33
C SER A 275 -0.39 -3.67 0.25
N GLN A 276 0.56 -2.75 0.03
CA GLN A 276 0.51 -1.76 -1.05
C GLN A 276 0.20 -2.36 -2.44
N GLY A 277 0.77 -3.53 -2.76
CA GLY A 277 0.50 -4.22 -4.02
C GLY A 277 -0.93 -4.78 -4.10
N GLY A 278 -1.48 -5.26 -2.98
CA GLY A 278 -2.87 -5.69 -2.88
C GLY A 278 -3.85 -4.53 -3.08
N ALA A 279 -3.52 -3.37 -2.51
CA ALA A 279 -4.27 -2.12 -2.67
C ALA A 279 -4.29 -1.66 -4.14
N LEU A 280 -3.13 -1.68 -4.82
CA LEU A 280 -3.04 -1.37 -6.25
C LEU A 280 -3.81 -2.38 -7.12
N SER A 281 -3.76 -3.66 -6.77
CA SER A 281 -4.48 -4.72 -7.49
C SER A 281 -6.00 -4.57 -7.39
N LEU A 282 -6.53 -4.23 -6.22
CA LEU A 282 -7.94 -3.86 -6.04
C LEU A 282 -8.30 -2.64 -6.90
N TYR A 283 -7.55 -1.54 -6.78
CA TYR A 283 -7.83 -0.30 -7.51
C TYR A 283 -7.80 -0.49 -9.04
N THR A 284 -6.80 -1.21 -9.54
CA THR A 284 -6.63 -1.48 -10.97
C THR A 284 -7.76 -2.35 -11.52
N ALA A 285 -8.15 -3.41 -10.81
CA ALA A 285 -9.23 -4.30 -11.24
C ALA A 285 -10.60 -3.62 -11.26
N LEU A 286 -10.86 -2.70 -10.31
CA LEU A 286 -12.12 -1.96 -10.24
C LEU A 286 -12.21 -0.80 -11.25
N THR A 287 -11.07 -0.26 -11.72
CA THR A 287 -11.00 0.88 -12.65
C THR A 287 -10.60 0.53 -14.08
N THR A 288 -10.26 -0.73 -14.38
CA THR A 288 -9.95 -1.17 -15.76
C THR A 288 -11.21 -1.46 -16.58
N HIS A 289 -11.14 -1.21 -17.89
CA HIS A 289 -12.15 -1.63 -18.86
C HIS A 289 -11.93 -3.06 -19.38
N GLN A 290 -10.88 -3.76 -18.91
CA GLN A 290 -10.62 -5.16 -19.23
C GLN A 290 -11.29 -6.08 -18.22
N LYS A 291 -12.08 -7.06 -18.70
CA LYS A 291 -12.71 -8.03 -17.81
C LYS A 291 -11.65 -9.00 -17.29
N LEU A 292 -11.46 -9.06 -15.97
CA LEU A 292 -10.48 -9.96 -15.33
C LEU A 292 -11.13 -11.23 -14.79
N ALA A 293 -10.31 -12.24 -14.49
CA ALA A 293 -10.78 -13.52 -13.94
C ALA A 293 -11.07 -13.48 -12.43
N GLY A 294 -10.40 -12.59 -11.69
CA GLY A 294 -10.56 -12.42 -10.25
C GLY A 294 -9.47 -11.54 -9.63
N VAL A 295 -9.61 -11.23 -8.33
CA VAL A 295 -8.62 -10.51 -7.52
C VAL A 295 -8.21 -11.30 -6.28
N VAL A 296 -6.93 -11.26 -5.93
CA VAL A 296 -6.36 -11.82 -4.68
C VAL A 296 -5.71 -10.70 -3.86
N ALA A 297 -6.35 -10.28 -2.77
CA ALA A 297 -5.99 -9.07 -2.03
C ALA A 297 -5.57 -9.40 -0.59
N LEU A 298 -4.26 -9.45 -0.31
CA LEU A 298 -3.71 -9.92 0.97
C LEU A 298 -3.27 -8.74 1.86
N SER A 299 -3.73 -8.73 3.12
CA SER A 299 -3.35 -7.80 4.20
C SER A 299 -3.21 -6.34 3.74
N CYS A 300 -4.27 -5.84 3.10
CA CYS A 300 -4.29 -4.57 2.35
C CYS A 300 -5.59 -3.77 2.54
N TRP A 301 -5.74 -2.67 1.80
CA TRP A 301 -6.90 -1.79 1.81
C TRP A 301 -7.33 -1.41 0.40
N LEU A 302 -8.57 -0.93 0.20
CA LEU A 302 -8.95 -0.23 -1.03
C LEU A 302 -8.47 1.23 -0.96
N PRO A 303 -7.52 1.65 -1.83
CA PRO A 303 -7.08 3.03 -1.86
C PRO A 303 -8.08 3.91 -2.61
N LEU A 304 -8.09 5.21 -2.30
CA LEU A 304 -9.03 6.20 -2.83
C LEU A 304 -10.51 5.81 -2.64
N ARG A 305 -10.81 5.09 -1.54
CA ARG A 305 -12.13 4.47 -1.25
C ARG A 305 -13.34 5.42 -1.38
N THR A 306 -13.13 6.72 -1.20
CA THR A 306 -14.15 7.77 -1.29
C THR A 306 -14.49 8.17 -2.73
N SER A 307 -13.57 7.99 -3.69
CA SER A 307 -13.80 8.28 -5.12
C SER A 307 -14.72 7.26 -5.80
N PHE A 308 -14.86 6.06 -5.23
CA PHE A 308 -15.75 5.03 -5.74
C PHE A 308 -17.20 5.27 -5.31
N VAL A 309 -18.01 5.86 -6.21
CA VAL A 309 -19.47 5.94 -6.02
C VAL A 309 -20.14 4.58 -6.28
N GLN A 310 -21.35 4.39 -5.73
CA GLN A 310 -22.03 3.09 -5.76
C GLN A 310 -22.34 2.64 -7.20
N GLY A 311 -22.05 1.39 -7.53
CA GLY A 311 -22.28 0.82 -8.87
C GLY A 311 -21.36 1.34 -10.00
N ALA A 312 -20.31 2.12 -9.69
CA ALA A 312 -19.39 2.72 -10.67
C ALA A 312 -18.38 1.76 -11.32
N VAL A 313 -18.20 0.56 -10.76
CA VAL A 313 -17.30 -0.46 -11.35
C VAL A 313 -17.79 -0.82 -12.75
N GLY A 314 -16.88 -0.88 -13.72
CA GLY A 314 -17.23 -1.11 -15.13
C GLY A 314 -17.53 -2.58 -15.46
N VAL A 315 -16.68 -3.18 -16.29
CA VAL A 315 -16.86 -4.57 -16.77
C VAL A 315 -16.69 -5.64 -15.67
N ASN A 316 -16.15 -5.25 -14.52
CA ASN A 316 -15.77 -6.13 -13.40
C ASN A 316 -16.81 -6.14 -12.25
N LYS A 317 -18.08 -5.77 -12.48
CA LYS A 317 -19.15 -5.89 -11.46
C LYS A 317 -19.34 -7.30 -10.90
N GLU A 318 -19.04 -8.32 -11.70
CA GLU A 318 -19.11 -9.73 -11.32
C GLU A 318 -17.76 -10.33 -10.94
N ILE A 319 -16.71 -9.53 -10.72
CA ILE A 319 -15.37 -10.06 -10.47
C ILE A 319 -15.30 -10.85 -9.15
N PRO A 320 -14.77 -12.10 -9.18
CA PRO A 320 -14.44 -12.83 -7.96
C PRO A 320 -13.34 -12.11 -7.18
N VAL A 321 -13.48 -12.00 -5.86
CA VAL A 321 -12.44 -11.44 -4.98
C VAL A 321 -12.22 -12.37 -3.80
N LEU A 322 -10.98 -12.88 -3.66
CA LEU A 322 -10.48 -13.39 -2.39
C LEU A 322 -9.72 -12.26 -1.70
N GLN A 323 -10.18 -11.85 -0.53
CA GLN A 323 -9.47 -10.93 0.34
C GLN A 323 -9.06 -11.66 1.62
N CYS A 324 -7.80 -11.54 2.00
CA CYS A 324 -7.19 -12.23 3.14
C CYS A 324 -6.54 -11.23 4.09
N HIS A 325 -6.53 -11.51 5.39
CA HIS A 325 -5.93 -10.62 6.40
C HIS A 325 -5.46 -11.39 7.63
N GLY A 326 -4.39 -10.92 8.29
CA GLY A 326 -4.01 -11.40 9.62
C GLY A 326 -4.81 -10.73 10.73
N ASP A 327 -5.27 -11.47 11.74
CA ASP A 327 -5.98 -10.88 12.88
C ASP A 327 -5.06 -10.11 13.85
N CYS A 328 -3.75 -10.34 13.77
CA CYS A 328 -2.70 -9.70 14.57
C CYS A 328 -1.83 -8.73 13.75
N ASP A 329 -2.30 -8.25 12.59
CA ASP A 329 -1.54 -7.32 11.72
C ASP A 329 -1.34 -5.94 12.38
N PRO A 330 -0.08 -5.52 12.66
CA PRO A 330 0.21 -4.23 13.31
C PRO A 330 0.49 -3.08 12.34
N LEU A 331 0.56 -3.33 11.02
CA LEU A 331 0.92 -2.32 10.00
C LEU A 331 -0.26 -1.93 9.12
N VAL A 332 -1.09 -2.91 8.74
CA VAL A 332 -2.40 -2.69 8.10
C VAL A 332 -3.43 -3.34 9.00
N PRO A 333 -3.99 -2.61 10.00
CA PRO A 333 -4.90 -3.21 10.98
C PRO A 333 -6.07 -3.92 10.32
N LEU A 334 -6.52 -5.04 10.88
CA LEU A 334 -7.65 -5.85 10.37
C LEU A 334 -8.89 -5.00 10.03
N MET A 335 -9.15 -3.93 10.79
CA MET A 335 -10.21 -2.95 10.52
C MET A 335 -10.18 -2.38 9.09
N PHE A 336 -9.01 -2.16 8.49
CA PHE A 336 -8.88 -1.64 7.13
C PHE A 336 -9.28 -2.70 6.10
N GLY A 337 -8.96 -3.97 6.38
CA GLY A 337 -9.47 -5.11 5.63
C GLY A 337 -11.00 -5.22 5.71
N SER A 338 -11.57 -5.12 6.92
CA SER A 338 -13.02 -5.11 7.16
C SER A 338 -13.74 -3.95 6.45
N LEU A 339 -13.22 -2.73 6.55
CA LEU A 339 -13.77 -1.56 5.83
C LEU A 339 -13.67 -1.74 4.31
N THR A 340 -12.62 -2.42 3.83
CA THR A 340 -12.43 -2.73 2.41
C THR A 340 -13.44 -3.74 1.91
N VAL A 341 -13.69 -4.85 2.62
CA VAL A 341 -14.69 -5.85 2.18
C VAL A 341 -16.11 -5.26 2.21
N GLU A 342 -16.47 -4.48 3.24
CA GLU A 342 -17.78 -3.81 3.27
C GLU A 342 -17.92 -2.79 2.13
N LYS A 343 -16.85 -2.05 1.80
CA LYS A 343 -16.87 -1.16 0.64
C LYS A 343 -17.02 -1.93 -0.67
N LEU A 344 -16.30 -3.04 -0.86
CA LEU A 344 -16.40 -3.91 -2.05
C LEU A 344 -17.83 -4.43 -2.26
N LYS A 345 -18.52 -4.84 -1.20
CA LYS A 345 -19.95 -5.28 -1.24
C LYS A 345 -20.92 -4.21 -1.76
N THR A 346 -20.55 -2.92 -1.74
CA THR A 346 -21.36 -1.83 -2.34
C THR A 346 -21.10 -1.61 -3.84
N MET A 347 -20.07 -2.25 -4.40
CA MET A 347 -19.51 -1.91 -5.71
C MET A 347 -19.54 -3.06 -6.72
N ILE A 348 -19.37 -4.30 -6.25
CA ILE A 348 -19.40 -5.54 -7.03
C ILE A 348 -20.33 -6.56 -6.35
N ASN A 349 -20.72 -7.62 -7.07
CA ASN A 349 -21.64 -8.63 -6.56
C ASN A 349 -21.14 -9.28 -5.25
N PRO A 350 -21.85 -9.11 -4.11
CA PRO A 350 -21.41 -9.64 -2.82
C PRO A 350 -21.21 -11.16 -2.78
N ALA A 351 -21.94 -11.92 -3.62
CA ALA A 351 -21.81 -13.38 -3.69
C ALA A 351 -20.45 -13.84 -4.25
N ASN A 352 -19.71 -12.95 -4.92
CA ASN A 352 -18.42 -13.24 -5.54
C ASN A 352 -17.24 -12.80 -4.64
N ILE A 353 -17.52 -12.22 -3.48
CA ILE A 353 -16.51 -11.75 -2.50
C ILE A 353 -16.35 -12.78 -1.38
N THR A 354 -15.13 -13.23 -1.13
CA THR A 354 -14.75 -14.05 0.02
C THR A 354 -13.73 -13.28 0.86
N PHE A 355 -14.01 -13.07 2.14
CA PHE A 355 -13.06 -12.49 3.10
C PHE A 355 -12.65 -13.54 4.13
N LYS A 356 -11.36 -13.71 4.33
CA LYS A 356 -10.77 -14.67 5.29
C LYS A 356 -9.78 -13.99 6.23
N THR A 357 -9.79 -14.44 7.48
CA THR A 357 -8.93 -13.92 8.56
C THR A 357 -8.18 -15.05 9.22
N TYR A 358 -6.85 -14.95 9.27
CA TYR A 358 -5.97 -16.02 9.77
C TYR A 358 -5.45 -15.67 11.16
N SER A 359 -5.66 -16.58 12.13
CA SER A 359 -5.47 -16.25 13.54
C SER A 359 -4.02 -16.38 14.01
N GLY A 360 -3.55 -15.38 14.75
CA GLY A 360 -2.14 -15.19 15.09
C GLY A 360 -1.28 -14.66 13.95
N MET A 361 -1.83 -14.46 12.74
CA MET A 361 -1.07 -13.95 11.60
C MET A 361 -0.92 -12.43 11.70
N MET A 362 0.33 -11.96 11.55
CA MET A 362 0.69 -10.53 11.54
C MET A 362 0.74 -10.01 10.09
N HIS A 363 1.54 -8.97 9.80
CA HIS A 363 1.75 -8.47 8.42
C HIS A 363 2.65 -9.41 7.59
N SER A 364 2.13 -10.60 7.31
CA SER A 364 2.77 -11.72 6.60
C SER A 364 1.70 -12.57 5.91
N SER A 365 2.11 -13.56 5.13
CA SER A 365 1.28 -14.69 4.71
C SER A 365 1.45 -15.92 5.60
N CYS A 366 0.57 -16.91 5.46
CA CYS A 366 0.68 -18.22 6.11
C CYS A 366 0.34 -19.38 5.14
N ILE A 367 0.57 -20.64 5.56
CA ILE A 367 0.32 -21.82 4.70
C ILE A 367 -1.17 -21.97 4.36
N GLU A 368 -2.07 -21.69 5.30
CA GLU A 368 -3.52 -21.78 5.10
C GLU A 368 -3.99 -20.74 4.06
N GLU A 369 -3.53 -19.50 4.16
CA GLU A 369 -3.76 -18.45 3.17
C GLU A 369 -3.26 -18.86 1.78
N MET A 370 -2.05 -19.42 1.68
CA MET A 370 -1.51 -19.91 0.40
C MET A 370 -2.33 -21.06 -0.20
N MET A 371 -2.92 -21.93 0.63
CA MET A 371 -3.85 -22.97 0.15
C MET A 371 -5.20 -22.40 -0.30
N ASP A 372 -5.68 -21.32 0.30
CA ASP A 372 -6.89 -20.62 -0.14
C ASP A 372 -6.68 -19.85 -1.44
N ILE A 373 -5.55 -19.16 -1.58
CA ILE A 373 -5.10 -18.54 -2.82
C ILE A 373 -5.03 -19.59 -3.93
N LYS A 374 -4.47 -20.78 -3.65
CA LYS A 374 -4.43 -21.89 -4.60
C LYS A 374 -5.83 -22.33 -5.05
N GLN A 375 -6.73 -22.58 -4.12
CA GLN A 375 -8.11 -23.00 -4.41
C GLN A 375 -8.86 -21.94 -5.23
N PHE A 376 -8.69 -20.66 -4.92
CA PHE A 376 -9.28 -19.56 -5.69
C PHE A 376 -8.72 -19.51 -7.12
N ILE A 377 -7.40 -19.63 -7.29
CA ILE A 377 -6.74 -19.67 -8.60
C ILE A 377 -7.23 -20.86 -9.43
N ASP A 378 -7.20 -22.08 -8.89
CA ASP A 378 -7.65 -23.28 -9.62
C ASP A 378 -9.13 -23.22 -10.00
N LYS A 379 -9.99 -22.65 -9.14
CA LYS A 379 -11.43 -22.46 -9.39
C LYS A 379 -11.72 -21.45 -10.49
N HIS A 380 -11.00 -20.33 -10.52
CA HIS A 380 -11.28 -19.22 -11.45
C HIS A 380 -10.40 -19.21 -12.70
N LEU A 381 -9.30 -19.97 -12.69
CA LEU A 381 -8.44 -20.27 -13.85
C LEU A 381 -8.33 -21.79 -14.07
N PRO A 382 -9.45 -22.53 -14.27
CA PRO A 382 -9.42 -23.97 -14.52
C PRO A 382 -8.61 -24.30 -15.79
N PRO A 383 -8.16 -25.55 -15.98
CA PRO A 383 -7.64 -25.99 -17.27
C PRO A 383 -8.61 -25.68 -18.43
N VAL A 384 -8.04 -25.47 -19.61
CA VAL A 384 -8.77 -25.49 -20.88
C VAL A 384 -8.00 -26.45 -21.79
N ASP A 385 -8.74 -27.31 -22.48
CA ASP A 385 -8.22 -28.39 -23.33
C ASP A 385 -7.80 -27.88 -24.73
#